data_AF-A0A6G7J058-F1
#
_entry.id   AF-A0A6G7J058-F1
#
_cell.length_a   1.000
_cell.length_b   1.000
_cell.length_c   1.000
_cell.angle_alpha   90.00
_cell.angle_beta   90.00
_cell.angle_gamma   90.00
#
_symmetry.space_group_name_H-M   'P 1'
#
loop_
_entity.id
_entity.type
_entity.pdbx_description
1 polymer ?
#
loop_
_entity_poly.entity_id
_entity_poly.type
_entity_poly.pdbx_seq_one_letter_code
_entity_poly.pdbx_strand_id
1 'polypeptide(L)'
;MPKKLTLFILINFSLLTFGQQERTDLNDFFTKSEIEDLNLIAEFFQTELCGIADSTKFESCIKESLADIADWKQTYIQDKISWRKHKKLYSKISDSTFQRIWGLCKTWRTIEPKYEYKSICFSQNENFITFLKKVGESNPYLESYAEKLEKVGSFESGNFLVWNIIEHPQNWHLGDRKVQIVLAIHFLTQNDKQKRDKKALRLEKRDIRKMKRNRKKKNRKKTLPDYGFNLLRSRPN
;
A
#
# COMPACT_ATOMS: atom_id res chain seq x y z
N MET A 1 56.33 -19.35 -51.89
CA MET A 1 56.80 -19.85 -50.57
C MET A 1 57.83 -18.85 -50.03
N PRO A 2 57.95 -18.57 -48.71
CA PRO A 2 57.15 -19.00 -47.54
C PRO A 2 56.51 -17.79 -46.78
N LYS A 3 55.27 -17.92 -46.28
CA LYS A 3 54.82 -18.27 -44.90
C LYS A 3 54.67 -17.06 -43.95
N LYS A 4 53.41 -16.83 -43.56
CA LYS A 4 52.86 -16.55 -42.20
C LYS A 4 53.49 -15.35 -41.46
N LEU A 5 52.73 -14.43 -40.88
CA LEU A 5 51.93 -14.75 -39.69
C LEU A 5 50.93 -13.62 -39.40
N THR A 6 49.69 -14.03 -39.28
CA THR A 6 48.48 -13.34 -38.80
C THR A 6 48.77 -12.47 -37.56
N LEU A 7 48.57 -11.16 -37.65
CA LEU A 7 48.56 -10.28 -36.47
C LEU A 7 47.16 -9.69 -36.28
N PHE A 8 46.41 -10.42 -35.45
CA PHE A 8 45.39 -9.94 -34.52
C PHE A 8 44.50 -8.79 -34.99
N ILE A 9 43.44 -9.18 -35.69
CA ILE A 9 42.13 -8.54 -35.58
C ILE A 9 41.69 -8.67 -34.11
N LEU A 10 42.07 -7.70 -33.26
CA LEU A 10 41.38 -7.44 -32.01
C LEU A 10 40.04 -6.79 -32.37
N ILE A 11 39.11 -7.63 -32.81
CA ILE A 11 37.69 -7.30 -32.81
C ILE A 11 37.36 -6.84 -31.40
N ASN A 12 36.90 -5.59 -31.35
CA ASN A 12 36.11 -5.00 -30.28
C ASN A 12 35.02 -5.99 -29.83
N PHE A 13 35.36 -6.88 -28.90
CA PHE A 13 34.42 -7.73 -28.16
C PHE A 13 33.86 -6.96 -26.95
N SER A 14 33.56 -5.69 -27.18
CA SER A 14 33.03 -4.74 -26.20
C SER A 14 31.64 -4.30 -26.64
N LEU A 15 30.80 -5.24 -27.07
CA LEU A 15 29.38 -4.98 -27.26
C LEU A 15 28.56 -6.22 -26.88
N LEU A 16 27.77 -6.04 -25.82
CA LEU A 16 26.51 -6.73 -25.54
C LEU A 16 26.60 -8.12 -24.92
N THR A 17 27.22 -8.25 -23.75
CA THR A 17 26.48 -8.93 -22.68
C THR A 17 25.36 -8.00 -22.25
N PHE A 18 24.32 -7.90 -23.07
CA PHE A 18 23.01 -7.56 -22.56
C PHE A 18 22.74 -8.66 -21.53
N GLY A 19 22.89 -8.33 -20.25
CA GLY A 19 22.35 -9.18 -19.21
C GLY A 19 20.92 -9.46 -19.64
N GLN A 20 20.62 -10.72 -19.91
CA GLN A 20 19.23 -11.15 -19.92
C GLN A 20 18.76 -10.86 -18.50
N GLN A 21 18.16 -9.68 -18.31
CA GLN A 21 17.41 -9.39 -17.11
C GLN A 21 16.34 -10.46 -17.12
N GLU A 22 16.57 -11.49 -16.30
CA GLU A 22 15.74 -12.66 -16.21
C GLU A 22 14.32 -12.16 -16.02
N ARG A 23 13.49 -12.26 -17.07
CA ARG A 23 12.14 -11.73 -17.03
C ARG A 23 11.39 -12.64 -16.07
N THR A 24 11.26 -12.19 -14.83
CA THR A 24 10.43 -12.86 -13.83
C THR A 24 9.06 -13.10 -14.44
N ASP A 25 8.70 -14.36 -14.60
CA ASP A 25 7.37 -14.74 -15.05
C ASP A 25 6.47 -14.92 -13.83
N LEU A 26 5.23 -14.45 -13.91
CA LEU A 26 4.24 -14.73 -12.87
C LEU A 26 4.01 -16.25 -12.73
N ASN A 27 4.21 -17.01 -13.80
CA ASN A 27 4.10 -18.47 -13.81
C ASN A 27 5.08 -19.18 -12.87
N ASP A 28 6.20 -18.52 -12.50
CA ASP A 28 7.17 -19.08 -11.56
C ASP A 28 6.63 -19.14 -10.13
N PHE A 29 5.60 -18.34 -9.84
CA PHE A 29 5.03 -18.19 -8.49
C PHE A 29 3.57 -18.60 -8.43
N PHE A 30 2.79 -18.31 -9.48
CA PHE A 30 1.33 -18.42 -9.51
C PHE A 30 0.86 -19.38 -10.60
N THR A 31 -0.23 -20.08 -10.31
CA THR A 31 -0.96 -20.85 -11.33
C THR A 31 -1.66 -19.91 -12.31
N LYS A 32 -2.03 -20.41 -13.49
CA LYS A 32 -2.74 -19.61 -14.51
C LYS A 32 -4.00 -18.92 -13.97
N SER A 33 -4.82 -19.63 -13.20
CA SER A 33 -6.03 -19.05 -12.59
C SER A 33 -5.71 -17.96 -11.57
N GLU A 34 -4.63 -18.10 -10.81
CA GLU A 34 -4.20 -17.06 -9.87
C GLU A 34 -3.65 -15.84 -10.60
N ILE A 35 -2.98 -16.03 -11.73
CA ILE A 35 -2.53 -14.92 -12.59
C ILE A 35 -3.73 -14.16 -13.17
N GLU A 36 -4.77 -14.86 -13.60
CA GLU A 36 -6.03 -14.25 -14.04
C GLU A 36 -6.66 -13.42 -12.92
N ASP A 37 -6.71 -13.94 -11.69
CA ASP A 37 -7.21 -13.21 -10.52
C ASP A 37 -6.34 -11.99 -10.16
N LEU A 38 -5.01 -12.11 -10.22
CA LEU A 38 -4.08 -10.99 -10.00
C LEU A 38 -4.28 -9.88 -11.03
N ASN A 39 -4.52 -10.26 -12.28
CA ASN A 39 -4.85 -9.32 -13.34
C ASN A 39 -6.19 -8.61 -13.06
N LEU A 40 -7.20 -9.35 -12.63
CA LEU A 40 -8.49 -8.80 -12.24
C LEU A 40 -8.36 -7.81 -11.07
N ILE A 41 -7.49 -8.10 -10.09
CA ILE A 41 -7.18 -7.21 -8.96
C ILE A 41 -6.57 -5.89 -9.47
N ALA A 42 -5.57 -5.97 -10.35
CA ALA A 42 -4.91 -4.78 -10.90
C ALA A 42 -5.85 -3.93 -11.77
N GLU A 43 -6.64 -4.56 -12.64
CA GLU A 43 -7.64 -3.89 -13.48
C GLU A 43 -8.76 -3.25 -12.67
N PHE A 44 -9.23 -3.92 -11.61
CA PHE A 44 -10.21 -3.35 -10.70
C PHE A 44 -9.68 -2.08 -10.05
N PHE A 45 -8.46 -2.15 -9.48
CA PHE A 45 -7.83 -1.00 -8.84
C PHE A 45 -7.69 0.16 -9.84
N GLN A 46 -7.17 -0.12 -11.03
CA GLN A 46 -7.01 0.87 -12.06
C GLN A 46 -8.34 1.49 -12.49
N THR A 47 -9.38 0.68 -12.67
CA THR A 47 -10.72 1.18 -13.05
C THR A 47 -11.28 2.11 -11.98
N GLU A 48 -11.16 1.76 -10.71
CA GLU A 48 -11.71 2.58 -9.62
C GLU A 48 -10.91 3.88 -9.42
N LEU A 49 -9.60 3.86 -9.67
CA LEU A 49 -8.75 5.03 -9.52
C LEU A 49 -8.79 5.95 -10.74
N CYS A 50 -8.59 5.37 -11.93
CA CYS A 50 -8.37 6.04 -13.21
C CYS A 50 -9.65 6.16 -14.06
N GLY A 51 -10.72 5.45 -13.71
CA GLY A 51 -11.96 5.38 -14.48
C GLY A 51 -11.94 4.37 -15.64
N ILE A 52 -10.77 3.79 -15.97
CA ILE A 52 -10.59 2.83 -17.07
C ILE A 52 -9.54 1.77 -16.71
N ALA A 53 -9.78 0.52 -17.11
CA ALA A 53 -8.78 -0.55 -17.11
C ALA A 53 -8.03 -0.55 -18.44
N ASP A 54 -6.88 0.11 -18.48
CA ASP A 54 -6.00 0.16 -19.64
C ASP A 54 -4.56 0.13 -19.16
N SER A 55 -3.92 -1.04 -19.17
CA SER A 55 -2.59 -1.22 -18.56
C SER A 55 -1.52 -0.27 -19.11
N THR A 56 -1.71 0.25 -20.34
CA THR A 56 -0.80 1.22 -20.96
C THR A 56 -0.90 2.62 -20.34
N LYS A 57 -2.03 2.93 -19.70
CA LYS A 57 -2.31 4.20 -19.01
C LYS A 57 -2.11 4.15 -17.51
N PHE A 58 -1.74 2.99 -16.96
CA PHE A 58 -1.58 2.83 -15.52
C PHE A 58 -0.52 3.80 -14.98
N GLU A 59 0.63 3.88 -15.65
CA GLU A 59 1.73 4.74 -15.22
C GLU A 59 1.35 6.21 -15.16
N SER A 60 0.75 6.75 -16.23
CA SER A 60 0.35 8.16 -16.27
C SER A 60 -0.71 8.45 -15.21
N CYS A 61 -1.72 7.59 -15.07
CA CYS A 61 -2.77 7.74 -14.06
C CYS A 61 -2.20 7.76 -12.63
N ILE A 62 -1.27 6.84 -12.31
CA ILE A 62 -0.64 6.82 -10.99
C ILE A 62 0.13 8.11 -10.76
N LYS A 63 0.98 8.52 -11.71
CA LYS A 63 1.76 9.75 -11.61
C LYS A 63 0.90 10.99 -11.38
N GLU A 64 -0.21 11.11 -12.11
CA GLU A 64 -1.19 12.20 -11.94
C GLU A 64 -1.89 12.15 -10.56
N SER A 65 -2.08 10.97 -10.00
CA SER A 65 -2.75 10.77 -8.71
C SER A 65 -1.80 10.85 -7.50
N LEU A 66 -0.47 10.86 -7.69
CA LEU A 66 0.50 10.75 -6.59
C LEU A 66 0.33 11.82 -5.52
N ALA A 67 0.10 13.07 -5.92
CA ALA A 67 -0.09 14.18 -4.97
C ALA A 67 -1.33 13.97 -4.08
N ASP A 68 -2.42 13.50 -4.67
CA ASP A 68 -3.66 13.22 -3.94
C ASP A 68 -3.51 11.99 -3.02
N ILE A 69 -2.81 10.95 -3.48
CA ILE A 69 -2.53 9.75 -2.69
C ILE A 69 -1.58 10.08 -1.53
N ALA A 70 -0.61 10.96 -1.74
CA ALA A 70 0.36 11.39 -0.73
C ALA A 70 -0.25 12.28 0.36
N ASP A 71 -1.48 12.78 0.18
CA ASP A 71 -2.14 13.65 1.15
C ASP A 71 -2.16 13.02 2.55
N TRP A 72 -1.85 13.82 3.57
CA TRP A 72 -1.75 13.40 4.96
C TRP A 72 -3.08 12.87 5.51
N LYS A 73 -4.21 13.23 4.89
CA LYS A 73 -5.52 12.69 5.26
C LYS A 73 -5.68 11.23 4.82
N GLN A 74 -4.94 10.78 3.81
CA GLN A 74 -4.96 9.43 3.25
C GLN A 74 -6.38 8.94 2.88
N THR A 75 -7.29 9.87 2.55
CA THR A 75 -8.67 9.52 2.19
C THR A 75 -8.85 9.27 0.70
N TYR A 76 -7.93 9.71 -0.16
CA TYR A 76 -8.12 9.67 -1.61
C TYR A 76 -8.48 8.28 -2.16
N ILE A 77 -7.69 7.26 -1.81
CA ILE A 77 -7.96 5.86 -2.19
C ILE A 77 -9.33 5.41 -1.66
N GLN A 78 -9.70 5.84 -0.47
CA GLN A 78 -10.98 5.52 0.15
C GLN A 78 -12.14 6.25 -0.55
N ASP A 79 -11.93 7.45 -1.04
CA ASP A 79 -12.99 8.20 -1.72
C ASP A 79 -13.22 7.64 -3.13
N LYS A 80 -12.17 7.14 -3.78
CA LYS A 80 -12.21 6.53 -5.12
C LYS A 80 -12.75 5.10 -5.13
N ILE A 81 -12.28 4.24 -4.23
CA ILE A 81 -12.58 2.80 -4.28
C ILE A 81 -13.76 2.46 -3.38
N SER A 82 -14.91 2.14 -3.98
CA SER A 82 -16.11 1.77 -3.22
C SER A 82 -15.93 0.45 -2.46
N TRP A 83 -16.24 0.43 -1.15
CA TRP A 83 -16.20 -0.81 -0.37
C TRP A 83 -17.14 -1.89 -0.90
N ARG A 84 -18.31 -1.48 -1.43
CA ARG A 84 -19.26 -2.44 -2.01
C ARG A 84 -18.66 -3.13 -3.23
N LYS A 85 -17.98 -2.37 -4.09
CA LYS A 85 -17.33 -2.90 -5.28
C LYS A 85 -16.10 -3.72 -4.93
N HIS A 86 -15.29 -3.27 -3.98
CA HIS A 86 -14.12 -4.02 -3.49
C HIS A 86 -14.52 -5.40 -2.92
N LYS A 87 -15.59 -5.49 -2.13
CA LYS A 87 -16.12 -6.79 -1.69
C LYS A 87 -16.59 -7.68 -2.85
N LYS A 88 -17.14 -7.08 -3.92
CA LYS A 88 -17.53 -7.81 -5.13
C LYS A 88 -16.32 -8.32 -5.91
N LEU A 89 -15.18 -7.62 -5.86
CA LEU A 89 -13.91 -8.15 -6.37
C LEU A 89 -13.51 -9.41 -5.59
N TYR A 90 -13.56 -9.39 -4.26
CA TYR A 90 -13.22 -10.58 -3.47
C TYR A 90 -14.08 -11.81 -3.75
N SER A 91 -15.36 -11.62 -4.13
CA SER A 91 -16.21 -12.75 -4.53
C SER A 91 -15.96 -13.27 -5.94
N LYS A 92 -15.10 -12.59 -6.72
CA LYS A 92 -14.77 -12.96 -8.11
C LYS A 92 -13.43 -13.67 -8.23
N ILE A 93 -12.50 -13.40 -7.31
CA ILE A 93 -11.23 -14.10 -7.26
C ILE A 93 -11.38 -15.42 -6.52
N SER A 94 -10.52 -16.38 -6.84
CA SER A 94 -10.49 -17.66 -6.13
C SER A 94 -10.02 -17.50 -4.69
N ASP A 95 -10.47 -18.42 -3.82
CA ASP A 95 -10.00 -18.50 -2.44
C ASP A 95 -8.49 -18.76 -2.37
N SER A 96 -7.92 -19.50 -3.33
CA SER A 96 -6.47 -19.74 -3.40
C SER A 96 -5.70 -18.44 -3.68
N THR A 97 -6.16 -17.59 -4.61
CA THR A 97 -5.53 -16.28 -4.81
C THR A 97 -5.70 -15.39 -3.59
N PHE A 98 -6.89 -15.36 -2.98
CA PHE A 98 -7.11 -14.58 -1.77
C PHE A 98 -6.14 -15.02 -0.67
N GLN A 99 -6.03 -16.33 -0.40
CA GLN A 99 -5.17 -16.89 0.64
C GLN A 99 -3.68 -16.81 0.32
N ARG A 100 -3.28 -16.64 -0.94
CA ARG A 100 -1.89 -16.34 -1.31
C ARG A 100 -1.46 -14.95 -0.87
N ILE A 101 -2.36 -13.97 -0.87
CA ILE A 101 -2.01 -12.59 -0.57
C ILE A 101 -2.46 -12.21 0.85
N TRP A 102 -3.69 -12.55 1.20
CA TRP A 102 -4.41 -12.04 2.35
C TRP A 102 -4.92 -13.16 3.26
N GLY A 103 -4.98 -12.84 4.54
CA GLY A 103 -5.72 -13.59 5.55
C GLY A 103 -6.79 -12.73 6.20
N LEU A 104 -7.72 -13.37 6.90
CA LEU A 104 -8.63 -12.69 7.83
C LEU A 104 -8.21 -12.98 9.26
N CYS A 105 -7.55 -12.00 9.87
CA CYS A 105 -7.08 -12.09 11.25
C CYS A 105 -8.13 -11.54 12.22
N LYS A 106 -8.24 -12.18 13.40
CA LYS A 106 -8.96 -11.61 14.53
C LYS A 106 -8.11 -10.49 15.14
N THR A 107 -8.75 -9.37 15.44
CA THR A 107 -8.11 -8.24 16.11
C THR A 107 -9.04 -7.65 17.16
N TRP A 108 -8.48 -6.89 18.08
CA TRP A 108 -9.15 -6.42 19.27
C TRP A 108 -8.93 -4.93 19.45
N ARG A 109 -10.03 -4.21 19.61
CA ARG A 109 -9.99 -2.84 20.10
C ARG A 109 -9.66 -2.86 21.60
N THR A 110 -8.59 -2.18 21.98
CA THR A 110 -8.09 -2.10 23.36
C THR A 110 -8.72 -0.97 24.18
N ILE A 111 -9.37 0.00 23.51
CA ILE A 111 -10.02 1.17 24.13
C ILE A 111 -11.51 0.90 24.31
N GLU A 112 -12.09 1.23 25.46
CA GLU A 112 -13.52 0.97 25.72
C GLU A 112 -14.48 1.63 24.70
N PRO A 113 -15.56 0.95 24.27
CA PRO A 113 -15.86 -0.45 24.57
C PRO A 113 -14.89 -1.38 23.83
N LYS A 114 -14.37 -2.39 24.54
CA LYS A 114 -13.64 -3.49 23.89
C LYS A 114 -14.52 -4.13 22.83
N TYR A 115 -13.93 -4.47 21.68
CA TYR A 115 -14.65 -5.01 20.54
C TYR A 115 -13.71 -5.88 19.70
N GLU A 116 -14.06 -7.15 19.52
CA GLU A 116 -13.40 -8.06 18.58
C GLU A 116 -13.92 -7.78 17.16
N TYR A 117 -13.02 -7.77 16.18
CA TYR A 117 -13.39 -7.67 14.77
C TYR A 117 -12.39 -8.40 13.88
N LYS A 118 -12.78 -8.62 12.62
CA LYS A 118 -11.89 -9.19 11.60
C LYS A 118 -11.21 -8.07 10.82
N SER A 119 -9.89 -8.17 10.66
CA SER A 119 -9.09 -7.32 9.77
C SER A 119 -8.47 -8.16 8.67
N ILE A 120 -8.23 -7.54 7.51
CA ILE A 120 -7.31 -8.13 6.53
C ILE A 120 -5.89 -8.11 7.11
N CYS A 121 -5.14 -9.17 6.87
CA CYS A 121 -3.75 -9.33 7.26
C CYS A 121 -2.98 -10.03 6.13
N PHE A 122 -1.66 -10.09 6.25
CA PHE A 122 -0.84 -10.88 5.33
C PHE A 122 -1.01 -12.38 5.63
N SER A 123 -1.13 -13.21 4.59
CA SER A 123 -1.32 -14.65 4.73
C SER A 123 -0.06 -15.43 5.14
N GLN A 124 1.11 -14.80 5.11
CA GLN A 124 2.42 -15.45 5.32
C GLN A 124 2.79 -16.46 4.24
N ASN A 125 2.19 -16.35 3.05
CA ASN A 125 2.51 -17.24 1.94
C ASN A 125 3.90 -16.92 1.36
N GLU A 126 4.76 -17.93 1.32
CA GLU A 126 6.13 -17.80 0.82
C GLU A 126 6.19 -17.44 -0.67
N ASN A 127 5.30 -17.99 -1.52
CA ASN A 127 5.30 -17.67 -2.96
C ASN A 127 5.01 -16.19 -3.21
N PHE A 128 4.13 -15.57 -2.42
CA PHE A 128 3.88 -14.14 -2.54
C PHE A 128 5.10 -13.31 -2.08
N ILE A 129 5.80 -13.71 -1.02
CA ILE A 129 7.04 -13.03 -0.60
C ILE A 129 8.12 -13.17 -1.67
N THR A 130 8.34 -14.38 -2.20
CA THR A 130 9.35 -14.62 -3.22
C THR A 130 9.04 -13.84 -4.50
N PHE A 131 7.77 -13.78 -4.90
CA PHE A 131 7.32 -12.89 -5.97
C PHE A 131 7.69 -11.43 -5.69
N LEU A 132 7.38 -10.90 -4.51
CA LEU A 132 7.71 -9.51 -4.17
C LEU A 132 9.22 -9.24 -4.17
N LYS A 133 10.03 -10.14 -3.62
CA LYS A 133 11.50 -10.05 -3.65
C LYS A 133 12.01 -10.03 -5.08
N LYS A 134 11.51 -10.93 -5.92
CA LYS A 134 11.91 -11.05 -7.33
C LYS A 134 11.50 -9.84 -8.17
N VAL A 135 10.35 -9.22 -7.86
CA VAL A 135 9.95 -7.92 -8.46
C VAL A 135 10.83 -6.78 -7.91
N GLY A 136 11.30 -6.90 -6.68
CA GLY A 136 12.17 -5.92 -6.01
C GLY A 136 13.63 -5.93 -6.44
N GLU A 137 14.13 -6.96 -7.14
CA GLU A 137 15.56 -7.07 -7.52
C GLU A 137 16.10 -5.84 -8.27
N SER A 138 15.25 -5.16 -9.04
CA SER A 138 15.59 -3.93 -9.76
C SER A 138 15.06 -2.64 -9.11
N ASN A 139 14.42 -2.74 -7.93
CA ASN A 139 13.86 -1.60 -7.20
C ASN A 139 14.09 -1.77 -5.68
N PRO A 140 15.06 -1.04 -5.09
CA PRO A 140 15.42 -1.20 -3.69
C PRO A 140 14.28 -0.87 -2.71
N TYR A 141 13.27 -0.09 -3.14
CA TYR A 141 12.11 0.23 -2.31
C TYR A 141 11.08 -0.89 -2.30
N LEU A 142 10.91 -1.60 -3.42
CA LEU A 142 10.08 -2.80 -3.49
C LEU A 142 10.75 -3.98 -2.79
N GLU A 143 12.06 -4.11 -2.89
CA GLU A 143 12.83 -5.07 -2.09
C GLU A 143 12.65 -4.80 -0.59
N SER A 144 12.86 -3.55 -0.15
CA SER A 144 12.64 -3.16 1.26
C SER A 144 11.19 -3.40 1.70
N TYR A 145 10.22 -3.19 0.82
CA TYR A 145 8.82 -3.50 1.09
C TYR A 145 8.59 -5.01 1.29
N ALA A 146 9.16 -5.85 0.42
CA ALA A 146 9.08 -7.31 0.52
C ALA A 146 9.70 -7.81 1.83
N GLU A 147 10.90 -7.34 2.16
CA GLU A 147 11.59 -7.71 3.39
C GLU A 147 10.81 -7.31 4.65
N LYS A 148 10.24 -6.10 4.67
CA LYS A 148 9.43 -5.66 5.80
C LYS A 148 8.17 -6.52 5.93
N LEU A 149 7.53 -6.86 4.82
CA LEU A 149 6.35 -7.73 4.84
C LEU A 149 6.70 -9.12 5.40
N GLU A 150 7.82 -9.69 4.99
CA GLU A 150 8.32 -10.99 5.47
C GLU A 150 8.69 -10.93 6.97
N LYS A 151 9.51 -9.96 7.38
CA LYS A 151 10.04 -9.86 8.76
C LYS A 151 8.99 -9.42 9.77
N VAL A 152 8.11 -8.48 9.39
CA VAL A 152 7.09 -7.90 10.29
C VAL A 152 5.75 -8.64 10.19
N GLY A 153 5.50 -9.33 9.08
CA GLY A 153 4.24 -10.05 8.85
C GLY A 153 3.04 -9.12 8.62
N SER A 154 3.28 -7.86 8.23
CA SER A 154 2.20 -6.89 8.04
C SER A 154 2.44 -5.97 6.85
N PHE A 155 1.37 -5.73 6.08
CA PHE A 155 1.39 -4.73 5.03
C PHE A 155 1.59 -3.33 5.61
N GLU A 156 2.52 -2.58 5.01
CA GLU A 156 2.75 -1.17 5.31
C GLU A 156 1.44 -0.36 5.21
N SER A 157 1.20 0.51 6.19
CA SER A 157 -0.08 1.21 6.40
C SER A 157 -0.01 2.70 6.09
N GLY A 158 1.06 3.18 5.46
CA GLY A 158 1.34 4.58 5.22
C GLY A 158 1.60 4.85 3.75
N ASN A 159 2.31 5.95 3.49
CA ASN A 159 2.59 6.42 2.13
C ASN A 159 4.01 6.03 1.69
N PHE A 160 4.63 5.01 2.30
CA PHE A 160 6.02 4.65 1.98
C PHE A 160 6.23 4.41 0.49
N LEU A 161 5.41 3.58 -0.17
CA LEU A 161 5.57 3.35 -1.61
C LEU A 161 5.32 4.62 -2.42
N VAL A 162 4.32 5.41 -2.04
CA VAL A 162 3.94 6.66 -2.73
C VAL A 162 5.09 7.67 -2.69
N TRP A 163 5.67 7.92 -1.52
CA TRP A 163 6.78 8.85 -1.36
C TRP A 163 8.00 8.38 -2.15
N ASN A 164 8.30 7.09 -2.16
CA ASN A 164 9.41 6.57 -2.96
C ASN A 164 9.17 6.64 -4.48
N ILE A 165 7.92 6.56 -4.94
CA ILE A 165 7.60 6.81 -6.36
C ILE A 165 7.84 8.29 -6.69
N ILE A 166 7.48 9.21 -5.79
CA ILE A 166 7.67 10.66 -5.99
C ILE A 166 9.16 11.02 -5.98
N GLU A 167 9.92 10.53 -5.00
CA GLU A 167 11.31 10.90 -4.77
C GLU A 167 12.29 10.18 -5.72
N HIS A 168 11.94 8.96 -6.15
CA HIS A 168 12.84 8.10 -6.94
C HIS A 168 12.14 7.46 -8.15
N PRO A 169 11.46 8.25 -9.01
CA PRO A 169 10.60 7.73 -10.08
C PRO A 169 11.34 6.82 -11.08
N GLN A 170 12.64 7.01 -11.28
CA GLN A 170 13.47 6.19 -12.16
C GLN A 170 13.58 4.72 -11.73
N ASN A 171 13.37 4.43 -10.44
CA ASN A 171 13.38 3.06 -9.91
C ASN A 171 12.02 2.37 -10.10
N TRP A 172 10.99 3.10 -10.53
CA TRP A 172 9.61 2.63 -10.60
C TRP A 172 9.16 2.45 -12.04
N HIS A 173 9.28 1.23 -12.55
CA HIS A 173 8.72 0.81 -13.84
C HIS A 173 7.21 0.59 -13.72
N LEU A 174 6.43 1.67 -13.60
CA LEU A 174 4.97 1.62 -13.41
C LEU A 174 4.22 0.99 -14.61
N GLY A 175 4.85 0.93 -15.78
CA GLY A 175 4.38 0.15 -16.92
C GLY A 175 4.52 -1.38 -16.77
N ASP A 176 5.34 -1.88 -15.84
CA ASP A 176 5.48 -3.33 -15.61
C ASP A 176 4.26 -3.86 -14.86
N ARG A 177 3.57 -4.83 -15.46
CA ARG A 177 2.38 -5.46 -14.88
C ARG A 177 2.60 -6.02 -13.47
N LYS A 178 3.79 -6.54 -13.17
CA LYS A 178 4.12 -7.04 -11.83
C LYS A 178 4.12 -5.92 -10.80
N VAL A 179 4.70 -4.76 -11.15
CA VAL A 179 4.67 -3.56 -10.30
C VAL A 179 3.23 -3.07 -10.12
N GLN A 180 2.42 -3.08 -11.19
CA GLN A 180 1.00 -2.71 -11.11
C GLN A 180 0.22 -3.60 -10.13
N ILE A 181 0.45 -4.91 -10.18
CA ILE A 181 -0.18 -5.89 -9.26
C ILE A 181 0.23 -5.59 -7.82
N VAL A 182 1.51 -5.34 -7.55
CA VAL A 182 2.00 -5.01 -6.19
C VAL A 182 1.34 -3.75 -5.65
N LEU A 183 1.27 -2.68 -6.45
CA LEU A 183 0.63 -1.43 -6.05
C LEU A 183 -0.87 -1.61 -5.82
N ALA A 184 -1.56 -2.34 -6.71
CA ALA A 184 -2.98 -2.63 -6.56
C ALA A 184 -3.25 -3.38 -5.24
N ILE A 185 -2.48 -4.42 -4.94
CA ILE A 185 -2.59 -5.17 -3.69
C ILE A 185 -2.37 -4.26 -2.48
N HIS A 186 -1.33 -3.42 -2.51
CA HIS A 186 -1.03 -2.48 -1.43
C HIS A 186 -2.20 -1.53 -1.15
N PHE A 187 -2.68 -0.80 -2.17
CA PHE A 187 -3.74 0.19 -1.98
C PHE A 187 -5.10 -0.44 -1.66
N LEU A 188 -5.42 -1.60 -2.24
CA LEU A 188 -6.63 -2.34 -1.89
C LEU A 188 -6.56 -2.84 -0.44
N THR A 189 -5.41 -3.29 0.02
CA THR A 189 -5.21 -3.66 1.44
C THR A 189 -5.48 -2.47 2.36
N GLN A 190 -4.98 -1.27 2.02
CA GLN A 190 -5.25 -0.07 2.79
C GLN A 190 -6.74 0.29 2.81
N ASN A 191 -7.39 0.27 1.65
CA ASN A 191 -8.83 0.51 1.54
C ASN A 191 -9.66 -0.48 2.37
N ASP A 192 -9.26 -1.75 2.39
CA ASP A 192 -9.90 -2.77 3.21
C ASP A 192 -9.73 -2.50 4.71
N LYS A 193 -8.49 -2.29 5.19
CA LYS A 193 -8.21 -1.97 6.60
C LYS A 193 -9.07 -0.80 7.09
N GLN A 194 -9.31 0.18 6.22
CA GLN A 194 -10.08 1.39 6.51
C GLN A 194 -11.61 1.22 6.40
N LYS A 195 -12.12 0.11 5.85
CA LYS A 195 -13.56 -0.03 5.55
C LYS A 195 -14.22 -1.34 5.97
N ARG A 196 -13.43 -2.38 6.27
CA ARG A 196 -13.94 -3.72 6.55
C ARG A 196 -14.95 -3.76 7.69
N ASP A 197 -14.58 -3.25 8.86
CA ASP A 197 -15.45 -3.24 10.04
C ASP A 197 -16.02 -1.85 10.34
N LYS A 198 -17.28 -1.62 9.94
CA LYS A 198 -17.99 -0.36 10.17
C LYS A 198 -18.16 0.00 11.65
N LYS A 199 -18.16 -0.97 12.57
CA LYS A 199 -18.33 -0.70 14.00
C LYS A 199 -17.01 -0.22 14.60
N ALA A 200 -15.90 -0.88 14.30
CA ALA A 200 -14.55 -0.46 14.69
C ALA A 200 -14.27 0.99 14.24
N LEU A 201 -14.55 1.30 12.97
CA LEU A 201 -14.38 2.65 12.40
C LEU A 201 -15.25 3.71 13.08
N ARG A 202 -16.51 3.37 13.41
CA ARG A 202 -17.40 4.29 14.14
C ARG A 202 -16.87 4.59 15.54
N LEU A 203 -16.33 3.58 16.21
CA LEU A 203 -15.77 3.73 17.55
C LEU A 203 -14.47 4.56 17.51
N GLU A 204 -13.59 4.36 16.53
CA GLU A 204 -12.39 5.16 16.33
C GLU A 204 -12.73 6.65 16.08
N LYS A 205 -13.68 6.93 15.17
CA LYS A 205 -14.16 8.31 14.91
C LYS A 205 -14.73 8.96 16.17
N ARG A 206 -15.43 8.19 17.01
CA ARG A 206 -15.95 8.67 18.30
C ARG A 206 -14.82 9.08 19.24
N ASP A 207 -13.74 8.30 19.31
CA ASP A 207 -12.60 8.61 20.18
C ASP A 207 -11.84 9.84 19.70
N ILE A 208 -11.58 9.96 18.39
CA ILE A 208 -10.96 11.15 17.80
C ILE A 208 -11.78 12.41 18.14
N ARG A 209 -13.11 12.34 18.04
CA ARG A 209 -14.01 13.46 18.43
C ARG A 209 -13.88 13.78 19.92
N LYS A 210 -13.82 12.76 20.79
CA LYS A 210 -13.64 12.95 22.24
C LYS A 210 -12.29 13.62 22.54
N MET A 211 -11.21 13.17 21.90
CA MET A 211 -9.87 13.77 22.02
C MET A 211 -9.86 15.23 21.56
N LYS A 212 -10.44 15.54 20.39
CA LYS A 212 -10.54 16.92 19.87
C LYS A 212 -11.33 17.84 20.81
N ARG A 213 -12.46 17.36 21.37
CA ARG A 213 -13.24 18.10 22.37
C ARG A 213 -12.43 18.38 23.64
N ASN A 214 -11.70 17.38 24.14
CA ASN A 214 -10.87 17.52 25.33
C ASN A 214 -9.70 18.51 25.10
N ARG A 215 -9.04 18.45 23.94
CA ARG A 215 -7.99 19.41 23.56
C ARG A 215 -8.54 20.85 23.50
N LYS A 216 -9.72 21.05 22.90
CA LYS A 216 -10.38 22.37 22.86
C LYS A 216 -10.71 22.91 24.25
N LYS A 217 -11.20 22.05 25.16
CA LYS A 217 -11.45 22.43 26.57
C LYS A 217 -10.17 22.81 27.30
N LYS A 218 -9.09 22.05 27.13
CA LYS A 218 -7.77 22.34 27.74
C LYS A 218 -7.21 23.68 27.25
N ASN A 219 -7.32 23.96 25.95
CA ASN A 219 -6.84 25.23 25.39
C ASN A 219 -7.65 26.43 25.90
N ARG A 220 -8.99 26.32 26.02
CA ARG A 220 -9.84 27.38 26.59
C ARG A 220 -9.50 27.69 28.05
N LYS A 221 -9.16 26.68 28.86
CA LYS A 221 -8.72 26.87 30.25
C LYS A 221 -7.36 27.56 30.37
N LYS A 222 -6.49 27.41 29.37
CA LYS A 222 -5.17 28.08 29.33
C LYS A 222 -5.24 29.53 28.86
N THR A 223 -6.30 29.93 28.16
CA THR A 223 -6.46 31.29 27.59
C THR A 223 -7.36 32.20 28.43
N LEU A 224 -7.92 31.72 29.55
CA LEU A 224 -8.62 32.57 30.51
C LEU A 224 -7.56 33.14 31.49
N PRO A 225 -7.43 34.47 31.64
CA PRO A 225 -6.61 35.04 32.71
C PRO A 225 -7.17 34.57 34.05
N ASP A 226 -6.29 34.15 34.94
CA ASP A 226 -6.64 33.80 36.32
C ASP A 226 -6.96 35.08 37.08
N TYR A 227 -8.15 35.66 36.84
CA TYR A 227 -8.69 36.67 37.72
C TYR A 227 -9.20 35.96 38.97
N GLY A 228 -8.28 35.75 39.92
CA GLY A 228 -8.56 35.27 41.26
C GLY A 228 -9.59 36.16 41.95
N PHE A 229 -10.87 35.81 41.82
CA PHE A 229 -11.96 36.43 42.55
C PHE A 229 -12.00 35.86 43.97
N ASN A 230 -11.08 36.32 44.81
CA ASN A 230 -11.28 36.34 46.26
C ASN A 230 -12.27 37.48 46.59
N LEU A 231 -13.56 37.23 46.39
CA LEU A 231 -14.59 38.07 47.01
C LEU A 231 -14.85 37.55 48.43
N LEU A 232 -14.10 38.15 49.36
CA LEU A 232 -14.42 38.18 50.78
C LEU A 232 -15.89 38.57 50.95
N ARG A 233 -16.73 37.61 51.38
CA ARG A 233 -18.03 37.89 51.97
C ARG A 233 -17.80 38.41 53.38
N SER A 234 -17.57 39.71 53.52
CA SER A 234 -17.82 40.42 54.77
C SER A 234 -19.34 40.49 54.99
N ARG A 235 -19.83 39.75 55.97
CA ARG A 235 -21.17 39.95 56.54
C ARG A 235 -21.09 41.13 57.52
N PRO A 236 -21.94 42.16 57.43
CA PRO A 236 -22.19 43.04 58.54
C PRO A 236 -23.20 42.38 59.50
N ASN A 237 -22.96 42.54 60.80
CA ASN A 237 -23.89 42.28 61.89
C ASN A 237 -25.05 43.29 61.88
#